data_AF-A0A1G9B0Y5-F1
#
_entry.id   AF-A0A1G9B0Y5-F1
#
_cell.length_a   1.000
_cell.length_b   1.000
_cell.length_c   1.000
_cell.angle_alpha   90.00
_cell.angle_beta   90.00
_cell.angle_gamma   90.00
#
_symmetry.space_group_name_H-M   'P 1'
#
loop_
_entity.id
_entity.type
_entity.pdbx_description
1 polymer ?
#
loop_
_entity_poly.entity_id
_entity_poly.type
_entity_poly.pdbx_seq_one_letter_code
_entity_poly.pdbx_strand_id
1 'polypeptide(L)'
;MAMGRLNLRIDDQLKEDANELFNEMGIDMSTAIKLFLTQSVREGRVPFVIGEPLESLKARHEILNEEGETYSSVKELMDNINED
;
A
#
# COMPACT_ATOMS: atom_id res chain seq x y z
N MET A 1 -19.36 -19.25 -18.09
CA MET A 1 -18.54 -19.19 -16.85
C MET A 1 -19.47 -19.26 -15.67
N ALA A 2 -19.16 -20.06 -14.64
CA ALA A 2 -19.97 -20.12 -13.43
C ALA A 2 -19.79 -18.81 -12.62
N MET A 3 -20.89 -18.21 -12.17
CA MET A 3 -20.86 -17.08 -11.24
C MET A 3 -20.88 -17.62 -9.81
N GLY A 4 -19.86 -17.29 -9.03
CA GLY A 4 -19.82 -17.55 -7.59
C GLY A 4 -20.43 -16.39 -6.80
N ARG A 5 -21.10 -16.71 -5.68
CA ARG A 5 -21.61 -15.72 -4.73
C ARG A 5 -20.64 -15.60 -3.56
N LEU A 6 -20.22 -14.37 -3.25
CA LEU A 6 -19.43 -14.04 -2.06
C LEU A 6 -20.33 -13.36 -1.04
N ASN A 7 -20.39 -13.89 0.19
CA ASN A 7 -21.00 -13.20 1.33
C ASN A 7 -19.89 -12.86 2.32
N LEU A 8 -19.68 -11.57 2.59
CA LEU A 8 -18.64 -11.07 3.49
C LEU A 8 -19.31 -10.38 4.69
N ARG A 9 -18.80 -10.65 5.90
CA ARG A 9 -19.16 -9.89 7.11
C ARG A 9 -18.03 -8.90 7.40
N ILE A 10 -18.39 -7.64 7.56
CA ILE A 10 -17.50 -6.54 7.92
C ILE A 10 -18.19 -5.67 8.96
N ASP A 11 -17.40 -4.89 9.67
CA ASP A 11 -17.90 -3.83 10.54
C ASP A 11 -18.66 -2.76 9.73
N ASP A 12 -19.69 -2.17 10.32
CA ASP A 12 -20.53 -1.19 9.63
C ASP A 12 -19.76 0.10 9.31
N GLN A 13 -18.86 0.55 10.19
CA GLN A 13 -18.04 1.73 9.92
C GLN A 13 -17.08 1.48 8.76
N LEU A 14 -16.39 0.33 8.78
CA LEU A 14 -15.47 -0.04 7.70
C LEU A 14 -16.19 -0.13 6.35
N LYS A 15 -17.44 -0.60 6.35
CA LYS A 15 -18.27 -0.65 5.14
C LYS A 15 -18.57 0.74 4.59
N GLU A 16 -18.94 1.67 5.46
CA GLU A 16 -19.27 3.05 5.09
C GLU A 16 -18.03 3.76 4.52
N ASP A 17 -16.92 3.72 5.26
CA ASP A 17 -15.65 4.34 4.86
C ASP A 17 -15.16 3.82 3.51
N ALA A 18 -15.17 2.50 3.31
CA ALA A 18 -14.74 1.90 2.06
C ALA A 18 -15.69 2.25 0.91
N ASN A 19 -17.00 2.36 1.17
CA ASN A 19 -17.96 2.71 0.13
C ASN A 19 -17.79 4.18 -0.31
N GLU A 20 -17.55 5.09 0.63
CA GLU A 20 -17.25 6.49 0.32
C GLU A 20 -15.97 6.60 -0.52
N LEU A 21 -14.88 5.98 -0.06
CA LEU A 21 -13.60 5.93 -0.76
C LEU A 21 -13.71 5.41 -2.20
N PHE A 22 -14.40 4.27 -2.40
CA PHE A 22 -14.54 3.68 -3.73
C PHE A 22 -15.43 4.52 -4.65
N ASN A 23 -16.48 5.15 -4.11
CA ASN A 23 -17.32 6.07 -4.88
C ASN A 23 -16.55 7.31 -5.33
N GLU A 24 -15.67 7.86 -4.49
CA GLU A 24 -14.77 8.95 -4.89
C GLU A 24 -13.83 8.54 -6.04
N MET A 25 -13.43 7.27 -6.07
CA MET A 25 -12.65 6.68 -7.17
C MET A 25 -13.50 6.29 -8.39
N GLY A 26 -14.83 6.48 -8.34
CA GLY A 26 -15.74 6.15 -9.43
C GLY A 26 -15.98 4.65 -9.63
N ILE A 27 -15.74 3.82 -8.61
CA ILE A 27 -15.94 2.37 -8.65
C ILE A 27 -16.84 1.90 -7.49
N ASP A 28 -17.59 0.83 -7.71
CA ASP A 28 -18.37 0.23 -6.63
C ASP A 28 -17.54 -0.76 -5.80
N MET A 29 -17.99 -1.02 -4.58
CA MET A 29 -17.37 -1.98 -3.65
C MET A 29 -17.13 -3.36 -4.27
N SER A 30 -18.05 -3.86 -5.08
CA SER A 30 -17.91 -5.20 -5.69
C SER A 30 -16.82 -5.21 -6.74
N THR A 31 -16.69 -4.13 -7.51
CA THR A 31 -15.58 -3.93 -8.45
C THR A 31 -14.25 -3.87 -7.71
N ALA A 32 -14.16 -3.12 -6.61
CA ALA A 32 -12.95 -3.06 -5.79
C ALA A 32 -12.54 -4.43 -5.22
N ILE A 33 -13.48 -5.19 -4.65
CA ILE A 33 -13.22 -6.56 -4.16
C ILE A 33 -12.78 -7.48 -5.30
N LYS A 34 -13.38 -7.35 -6.49
CA LYS A 34 -13.00 -8.14 -7.65
C LYS A 34 -11.57 -7.82 -8.12
N LEU A 35 -11.17 -6.55 -8.11
CA LEU A 35 -9.80 -6.14 -8.42
C LEU A 35 -8.80 -6.75 -7.43
N PHE A 36 -9.10 -6.67 -6.13
CA PHE A 36 -8.29 -7.29 -5.09
C PHE A 36 -8.09 -8.79 -5.34
N LEU A 37 -9.17 -9.54 -5.58
CA LEU A 37 -9.10 -10.98 -5.83
C LEU A 37 -8.33 -11.30 -7.12
N THR A 38 -8.56 -10.53 -8.18
CA THR A 38 -7.89 -10.71 -9.47
C THR A 38 -6.39 -10.49 -9.33
N GLN A 39 -5.98 -9.44 -8.63
CA GLN A 39 -4.56 -9.15 -8.40
C GLN A 39 -3.92 -10.22 -7.51
N SER A 40 -4.64 -10.67 -6.47
CA SER A 40 -4.16 -11.72 -5.56
C SER A 40 -3.83 -13.01 -6.31
N VAL A 41 -4.75 -13.44 -7.19
CA VAL A 41 -4.56 -14.66 -7.99
C VAL A 41 -3.45 -14.47 -9.03
N ARG A 42 -3.39 -13.29 -9.66
CA ARG A 42 -2.37 -12.98 -10.68
C ARG A 42 -0.95 -13.02 -10.10
N GLU A 43 -0.76 -12.53 -8.88
CA GLU A 43 0.55 -12.47 -8.24
C GLU A 43 0.86 -13.66 -7.33
N GLY A 44 -0.12 -14.51 -7.03
CA GLY A 44 0.03 -15.63 -6.10
C GLY A 44 0.29 -15.21 -4.65
N ARG A 45 -0.07 -13.97 -4.28
CA ARG A 45 0.14 -13.37 -2.95
C ARG A 45 -0.93 -12.34 -2.65
N VAL A 46 -0.99 -11.88 -1.40
CA VAL A 46 -1.83 -10.72 -1.06
C VAL A 46 -1.26 -9.47 -1.76
N PRO A 47 -2.08 -8.68 -2.48
CA PRO A 47 -1.65 -7.54 -3.31
C PRO A 47 -1.34 -6.28 -2.49
N PHE A 48 -0.84 -6.46 -1.28
CA PHE A 48 -0.26 -5.43 -0.42
C PHE A 48 0.70 -6.10 0.57
N VAL A 49 1.67 -5.33 1.06
CA VAL A 49 2.59 -5.80 2.11
C VAL A 49 1.82 -5.81 3.43
N ILE A 50 1.86 -6.95 4.12
CA ILE A 50 1.29 -7.08 5.47
C ILE A 50 2.41 -6.78 6.47
N GLY A 51 2.26 -5.72 7.25
CA GLY A 51 3.29 -5.23 8.17
C GLY A 51 4.19 -4.15 7.56
N GLU A 52 5.24 -3.77 8.27
CA GLU A 52 6.23 -2.82 7.75
C GLU A 52 7.09 -3.46 6.67
N PRO A 53 7.28 -2.80 5.51
CA PRO A 53 8.24 -3.24 4.51
C PRO A 53 9.64 -3.37 5.13
N LEU A 54 10.38 -4.42 4.77
CA LEU A 54 11.76 -4.64 5.23
C LEU A 54 12.66 -3.43 4.97
N GLU A 55 12.48 -2.75 3.83
CA GLU A 55 13.20 -1.51 3.51
C GLU A 55 12.84 -0.37 4.46
N SER A 56 11.57 -0.26 4.87
CA SER A 56 11.15 0.70 5.90
C SER A 56 11.75 0.38 7.27
N LEU A 57 11.92 -0.92 7.59
CA LEU A 57 12.61 -1.35 8.82
C LEU A 57 14.10 -1.01 8.77
N LYS A 58 14.78 -1.22 7.64
CA LYS A 58 16.19 -0.83 7.46
C LYS A 58 16.38 0.67 7.55
N ALA A 59 15.58 1.45 6.83
CA ALA A 59 15.63 2.92 6.90
C ALA A 59 15.37 3.42 8.32
N ARG A 60 14.41 2.83 9.05
CA ARG A 60 14.20 3.14 10.47
C ARG A 60 15.39 2.72 11.33
N HIS A 61 16.02 1.58 11.05
CA HIS A 61 17.19 1.12 11.78
C HIS A 61 18.40 2.04 11.59
N GLU A 62 18.67 2.45 10.35
CA GLU A 62 19.76 3.37 9.99
C GLU A 62 19.59 4.73 10.67
N ILE A 63 18.37 5.28 10.69
CA ILE A 63 18.06 6.53 11.39
C ILE A 63 18.23 6.36 12.91
N LEU A 64 17.72 5.26 13.49
CA LEU A 64 17.81 5.01 14.94
C LEU A 64 19.25 4.73 15.41
N ASN A 65 20.10 4.18 14.55
CA ASN A 65 21.50 3.89 14.82
C ASN A 65 22.45 5.05 14.46
N GLU A 66 21.93 6.17 13.93
CA GLU A 66 22.74 7.29 13.41
C GLU A 66 23.66 6.87 12.23
N GLU A 67 23.31 5.81 11.50
CA GLU A 67 24.03 5.29 10.34
C GLU A 67 23.54 5.90 9.02
N GLY A 68 22.51 6.77 9.06
CA GLY A 68 22.01 7.51 7.91
C GLY A 68 22.84 8.73 7.56
N GLU A 69 22.97 9.04 6.28
CA GLU A 69 23.67 10.24 5.81
C GLU A 69 22.86 11.50 6.13
N THR A 70 23.51 12.47 6.79
CA THR A 70 22.92 13.77 7.11
C THR A 70 23.47 14.84 6.18
N TYR A 71 22.58 15.67 5.66
CA TYR A 71 22.93 16.75 4.74
C TYR A 71 22.63 18.10 5.38
N SER A 72 23.56 19.04 5.25
CA SER A 72 23.44 20.38 5.84
C SER A 72 22.57 21.33 5.02
N SER A 73 22.27 20.99 3.76
CA SER A 73 21.40 21.78 2.90
C SER A 73 20.67 20.91 1.89
N VAL A 74 19.50 21.40 1.46
CA VAL A 74 18.72 20.77 0.38
C VAL A 74 19.53 20.63 -0.91
N LYS A 75 20.44 21.57 -1.18
CA LYS A 75 21.33 21.52 -2.35
C LYS A 75 22.29 20.33 -2.28
N GLU A 76 22.92 20.13 -1.14
CA GLU A 76 23.86 19.03 -0.90
C GLU A 76 23.20 17.66 -1.04
N LEU A 77 21.99 17.51 -0.50
CA LEU A 77 21.16 16.30 -0.67
C LEU A 77 20.85 16.05 -2.16
N MET A 78 20.46 17.10 -2.88
CA MET A 78 20.04 16.97 -4.27
C MET A 78 21.21 16.71 -5.22
N ASP A 79 22.40 17.24 -4.92
CA ASP A 79 23.61 16.94 -5.69
C ASP A 79 23.97 15.45 -5.54
N ASN A 80 23.91 14.87 -4.33
CA ASN A 80 24.19 13.44 -4.09
C ASN A 80 23.18 12.49 -4.78
N ILE A 81 21.88 12.78 -4.72
CA ILE A 81 20.85 11.92 -5.35
C ILE A 81 20.97 11.91 -6.89
N ASN A 82 21.49 13.00 -7.48
CA ASN A 82 21.64 13.15 -8.92
C ASN A 82 23.03 12.74 -9.44
N GLU A 83 23.89 12.20 -8.58
CA GLU A 83 25.24 11.71 -8.97
C GLU A 83 25.24 10.30 -9.60
N ASP A 84 24.05 9.71 -9.87
CA ASP A 84 23.85 8.51 -10.72
C ASP A 84 23.51 8.84 -12.20
#